data_AF-A0A3P7EYB2-F1
#
_entry.id   AF-A0A3P7EYB2-F1
#
_cell.length_a   1.000
_cell.length_b   1.000
_cell.length_c   1.000
_cell.angle_alpha   90.00
_cell.angle_beta   90.00
_cell.angle_gamma   90.00
#
_symmetry.space_group_name_H-M   'P 1'
#
loop_
_entity.id
_entity.type
_entity.pdbx_description
1 polymer ?
#
loop_
_entity_poly.entity_id
_entity_poly.type
_entity_poly.pdbx_seq_one_letter_code
_entity_poly.pdbx_strand_id
1 'polypeptide(L)'
;MHLFQNVSKQQWQDLFATVHRICTWVEGGGNMVKRELEIEVHRYILAAERRIRRHEEESAILRAYIAEWVKFFVQTEYLPKPFVYILEQNCASNCAGRNRTVKNATAIVSAVSLCYHFSRTPKYDCL
;
A
#
# COMPACT_ATOMS: atom_id res chain seq x y z
N MET A 1 -3.66 20.00 -3.64
CA MET A 1 -3.53 18.94 -4.66
C MET A 1 -2.10 18.37 -4.63
N HIS A 2 -1.65 17.73 -3.53
CA HIS A 2 -0.20 17.51 -3.26
C HIS A 2 0.21 16.08 -2.83
N LEU A 3 -0.64 15.06 -2.95
CA LEU A 3 -0.36 13.74 -2.32
C LEU A 3 0.21 12.65 -3.23
N PHE A 4 0.36 12.92 -4.54
CA PHE A 4 1.06 12.03 -5.49
C PHE A 4 2.36 12.60 -6.03
N GLN A 5 2.93 13.64 -5.41
CA GLN A 5 4.10 14.31 -5.99
C GLN A 5 5.37 13.44 -6.08
N ASN A 6 5.39 12.25 -5.47
CA ASN A 6 6.59 11.43 -5.37
C ASN A 6 6.48 10.05 -6.04
N VAL A 7 5.39 9.74 -6.76
CA VAL A 7 5.30 8.50 -7.55
C VAL A 7 5.34 8.87 -9.02
N SER A 8 6.44 8.52 -9.68
CA SER A 8 6.56 8.67 -11.13
C SER A 8 5.59 7.75 -11.86
N LYS A 9 5.22 8.12 -13.09
CA LYS A 9 4.42 7.27 -13.97
C LYS A 9 5.03 5.86 -14.13
N GLN A 10 6.36 5.78 -14.22
CA GLN A 10 7.07 4.51 -14.34
C GLN A 10 6.87 3.64 -13.10
N GLN A 11 7.11 4.18 -11.90
CA GLN A 11 6.89 3.45 -10.64
C GLN A 11 5.45 2.97 -10.50
N TRP A 12 4.49 3.78 -10.94
CA TRP A 12 3.08 3.40 -10.95
C TRP A 12 2.81 2.23 -11.89
N GLN A 13 3.32 2.27 -13.12
CA GLN A 13 3.17 1.19 -14.10
C GLN A 13 3.88 -0.10 -13.63
N ASP A 14 5.06 0.04 -13.02
CA ASP A 14 5.82 -1.09 -12.47
C ASP A 14 5.07 -1.78 -11.34
N LEU A 15 4.34 -1.03 -10.51
CA LEU A 15 3.48 -1.60 -9.47
C LEU A 15 2.36 -2.45 -10.09
N PHE A 16 1.66 -1.96 -11.11
CA PHE A 16 0.64 -2.75 -11.82
C PHE A 16 1.23 -4.03 -12.41
N ALA A 17 2.36 -3.92 -13.11
CA ALA A 17 3.03 -5.07 -13.72
C ALA A 17 3.48 -6.09 -12.67
N THR A 18 3.97 -5.63 -11.52
CA THR A 18 4.42 -6.48 -10.41
C THR A 18 3.26 -7.22 -9.77
N VAL A 19 2.17 -6.52 -9.42
CA VAL A 19 0.97 -7.15 -8.84
C VAL A 19 0.40 -8.19 -9.79
N HIS A 20 0.25 -7.85 -11.08
CA HIS A 20 -0.23 -8.78 -12.09
C HIS A 20 0.69 -10.02 -12.18
N ARG A 21 2.01 -9.85 -12.33
CA ARG A 21 2.97 -10.96 -12.41
C ARG A 21 2.90 -11.88 -11.20
N ILE A 22 2.82 -11.33 -9.98
CA ILE A 22 2.71 -12.13 -8.76
C ILE A 22 1.40 -12.91 -8.79
N CYS A 23 0.28 -12.26 -9.08
CA CYS A 23 -1.02 -12.91 -9.04
C CYS A 23 -1.21 -13.95 -10.16
N THR A 24 -0.54 -13.80 -11.30
CA THR A 24 -0.60 -14.77 -12.40
C THR A 24 0.34 -15.96 -12.20
N TRP A 25 1.56 -15.74 -11.71
CA TRP A 25 2.63 -16.74 -11.76
C TRP A 25 3.06 -17.29 -10.40
N VAL A 26 2.67 -16.66 -9.31
CA VAL A 26 2.96 -17.13 -7.94
C VAL A 26 1.71 -17.78 -7.38
N GLU A 27 1.83 -19.04 -6.97
CA GLU A 27 0.74 -19.73 -6.31
C GLU A 27 0.38 -19.07 -4.99
N GLY A 28 -0.91 -18.80 -4.78
CA GLY A 28 -1.37 -18.02 -3.64
C GLY A 28 -0.90 -16.56 -3.64
N GLY A 29 -0.28 -16.08 -4.72
CA GLY A 29 0.27 -14.73 -4.83
C GLY A 29 -0.76 -13.63 -4.57
N GLY A 30 -1.99 -13.80 -5.03
CA GLY A 30 -3.08 -12.86 -4.74
C GLY A 30 -3.38 -12.72 -3.24
N ASN A 31 -3.41 -13.84 -2.52
CA ASN A 31 -3.61 -13.84 -1.06
C ASN A 31 -2.43 -13.20 -0.32
N MET A 32 -1.20 -13.41 -0.82
CA MET A 32 0.00 -12.77 -0.26
C MET A 32 -0.05 -11.26 -0.45
N VAL A 33 -0.32 -10.78 -1.67
CA VAL A 33 -0.41 -9.35 -1.96
C VAL A 33 -1.53 -8.69 -1.15
N LYS A 34 -2.69 -9.34 -1.04
CA LYS A 34 -3.80 -8.86 -0.19
C LYS A 34 -3.37 -8.71 1.27
N ARG A 35 -2.73 -9.74 1.84
CA ARG A 35 -2.25 -9.72 3.23
C ARG A 35 -1.24 -8.61 3.47
N GLU A 36 -0.23 -8.48 2.60
CA GLU A 36 0.78 -7.43 2.74
C GLU A 36 0.18 -6.04 2.59
N LEU A 37 -0.79 -5.85 1.68
CA LEU A 37 -1.52 -4.60 1.55
C LEU A 37 -2.30 -4.26 2.83
N GLU A 38 -3.01 -5.23 3.43
CA GLU A 38 -3.72 -5.05 4.71
C GLU A 38 -2.76 -4.65 5.83
N ILE A 39 -1.59 -5.28 5.91
CA ILE A 39 -0.54 -4.95 6.88
C ILE A 39 -0.05 -3.52 6.67
N GLU A 40 0.24 -3.10 5.44
CA GLU A 40 0.72 -1.75 5.14
C GLU A 40 -0.34 -0.68 5.43
N VAL A 41 -1.60 -0.92 5.07
CA VAL A 41 -2.71 -0.02 5.42
C VAL A 41 -2.84 0.10 6.94
N HIS A 42 -2.75 -1.02 7.67
CA HIS A 42 -2.81 -1.00 9.13
C HIS A 42 -1.65 -0.20 9.75
N ARG A 43 -0.41 -0.38 9.27
CA ARG A 43 0.75 0.41 9.70
C ARG A 43 0.55 1.89 9.43
N TYR A 44 -0.02 2.25 8.28
CA TYR A 44 -0.32 3.63 7.93
C TYR A 44 -1.32 4.26 8.92
N ILE A 45 -2.41 3.54 9.24
CA ILE A 45 -3.45 3.99 10.19
C ILE A 45 -2.85 4.20 11.57
N LEU A 46 -2.08 3.22 12.10
CA LEU A 46 -1.43 3.36 13.41
C LEU A 46 -0.43 4.52 13.46
N ALA A 47 0.25 4.80 12.34
CA ALA A 47 1.13 5.96 12.26
C ALA A 47 0.35 7.28 12.27
N ALA A 48 -0.82 7.35 11.61
CA ALA A 48 -1.71 8.51 11.65
C ALA A 48 -2.29 8.71 13.04
N GLU A 49 -2.76 7.64 13.69
CA GLU A 49 -3.25 7.68 15.07
C GLU A 49 -2.18 8.25 16.01
N ARG A 50 -0.94 7.77 15.91
CA ARG A 50 0.18 8.30 16.71
C ARG A 50 0.48 9.77 16.44
N ARG A 51 0.21 10.29 15.24
CA ARG A 51 0.37 11.73 14.95
C ARG A 51 -0.76 12.54 15.58
N ILE A 52 -2.00 12.06 15.51
CA ILE A 52 -3.18 12.72 16.07
C ILE A 52 -3.11 12.74 17.60
N ARG A 53 -2.76 11.61 18.23
CA ARG A 53 -2.67 11.47 19.70
C ARG A 53 -1.53 12.27 20.35
N ARG A 54 -0.64 12.91 19.59
CA ARG A 54 0.39 13.80 20.14
C ARG A 54 -0.21 15.11 20.66
N HIS A 55 -1.43 15.43 20.27
CA HIS A 55 -2.13 16.62 20.71
C HIS A 55 -2.98 16.28 21.94
N GLU A 56 -2.92 17.12 22.96
CA GLU A 56 -3.75 16.99 24.18
C GLU A 56 -5.03 17.82 24.11
N GLU A 57 -4.96 18.97 23.41
CA GLU A 57 -6.07 19.90 23.27
C GLU A 57 -7.05 19.44 22.18
N GLU A 58 -8.34 19.43 22.49
CA GLU A 58 -9.39 18.83 21.65
C GLU A 58 -9.46 19.45 20.24
N SER A 59 -9.38 20.78 20.13
CA SER A 59 -9.41 21.43 18.82
C SER A 59 -8.14 21.15 18.01
N ALA A 60 -6.98 20.97 18.64
CA ALA A 60 -5.75 20.51 17.99
C ALA A 60 -5.84 19.06 17.53
N ILE A 61 -6.44 18.16 18.32
CA ILE A 61 -6.74 16.78 17.93
C ILE A 61 -7.64 16.77 16.68
N LEU A 62 -8.72 17.57 16.69
CA LEU A 62 -9.64 17.66 15.56
C LEU A 62 -8.95 18.17 14.28
N ARG A 63 -8.13 19.23 14.38
CA ARG A 63 -7.35 19.73 13.25
C ARG A 63 -6.38 18.68 12.70
N ALA A 64 -5.67 17.97 13.59
CA ALA A 64 -4.75 16.90 13.20
C ALA A 64 -5.48 15.72 12.54
N TYR A 65 -6.65 15.34 13.07
CA TYR A 65 -7.50 14.31 12.48
C TYR A 65 -7.95 14.69 11.07
N ILE A 66 -8.47 15.91 10.87
CA ILE A 66 -8.90 16.39 9.54
C ILE A 66 -7.72 16.35 8.57
N ALA A 67 -6.53 16.80 9.00
CA ALA A 67 -5.33 16.78 8.15
C ALA A 67 -4.91 15.36 7.76
N GLU A 68 -4.95 14.39 8.68
CA GLU A 68 -4.66 12.99 8.38
C GLU A 68 -5.75 12.31 7.54
N TRP A 69 -7.01 12.67 7.79
CA TRP A 69 -8.16 12.16 7.03
C TRP A 69 -8.11 12.59 5.58
N VAL A 70 -7.83 13.87 5.30
CA VAL A 70 -7.68 14.35 3.91
C VAL A 70 -6.57 13.60 3.17
N LYS A 71 -5.46 13.28 3.85
CA LYS A 71 -4.38 12.47 3.27
C LYS A 71 -4.86 11.06 2.95
N PHE A 72 -5.48 10.40 3.91
CA PHE A 72 -5.99 9.03 3.75
C PHE A 72 -7.06 8.96 2.65
N PHE A 73 -8.03 9.86 2.67
CA PHE A 73 -9.15 9.88 1.72
C PHE A 73 -8.67 9.95 0.27
N VAL A 74 -7.72 10.83 -0.04
CA VAL A 74 -7.13 10.91 -1.39
C VAL A 74 -6.45 9.59 -1.76
N GLN A 75 -5.75 8.92 -0.84
CA GLN A 75 -5.11 7.63 -1.15
C GLN A 75 -6.14 6.54 -1.47
N THR A 76 -7.32 6.56 -0.85
CA THR A 76 -8.36 5.55 -1.14
C THR A 76 -8.91 5.61 -2.57
N GLU A 77 -8.77 6.74 -3.28
CA GLU A 77 -9.19 6.86 -4.67
C GLU A 77 -8.24 6.13 -5.65
N TYR A 78 -6.94 6.13 -5.36
CA TYR A 78 -5.91 5.63 -6.28
C TYR A 78 -5.30 4.30 -5.84
N LEU A 79 -5.12 4.10 -4.53
CA LEU A 79 -4.51 2.88 -3.98
C LEU A 79 -5.19 1.59 -4.45
N PRO A 80 -6.53 1.50 -4.60
CA PRO A 80 -7.15 0.26 -5.07
C PRO A 80 -6.82 -0.11 -6.52
N LYS A 81 -6.47 0.86 -7.38
CA LYS A 81 -6.39 0.68 -8.84
C LYS A 81 -5.38 -0.40 -9.29
N PRO A 82 -4.16 -0.50 -8.74
CA PRO A 82 -3.21 -1.56 -9.08
C PRO A 82 -3.65 -2.96 -8.62
N PHE A 83 -4.56 -3.05 -7.66
CA PHE A 83 -4.98 -4.31 -7.02
C PHE A 83 -6.33 -4.82 -7.51
N VAL A 84 -6.95 -4.16 -8.49
CA VAL A 84 -8.24 -4.56 -9.09
C VAL A 84 -8.22 -6.02 -9.56
N TYR A 85 -7.10 -6.48 -10.13
CA TYR A 85 -6.93 -7.87 -10.55
C TYR A 85 -7.13 -8.89 -9.42
N ILE A 86 -6.77 -8.54 -8.17
CA ILE A 86 -6.98 -9.40 -6.99
C ILE A 86 -8.45 -9.40 -6.58
N LEU A 87 -9.11 -8.25 -6.68
CA LEU A 87 -10.52 -8.09 -6.33
C LEU A 87 -11.40 -8.89 -7.30
N GLU A 88 -11.11 -8.82 -8.60
CA GLU A 88 -11.84 -9.57 -9.63
C GLU A 88 -11.58 -11.08 -9.57
N GLN A 89 -10.35 -11.53 -9.29
CA GLN A 89 -10.06 -12.95 -9.16
C GLN A 89 -10.74 -13.61 -7.95
N ASN A 90 -10.87 -12.90 -6.83
CA ASN A 90 -11.60 -13.43 -5.66
C ASN A 90 -13.08 -13.72 -5.97
N CYS A 91 -13.68 -13.02 -6.95
CA CYS A 91 -15.02 -13.32 -7.43
C CYS A 91 -15.08 -14.61 -8.26
N ALA A 92 -13.98 -14.97 -8.94
CA ALA A 92 -13.88 -16.14 -9.79
C ALA A 92 -13.40 -17.40 -9.03
N SER A 93 -12.62 -17.26 -7.95
CA SER A 93 -11.96 -18.37 -7.24
C SER A 93 -12.83 -19.18 -6.28
N ASN A 94 -14.16 -19.10 -6.39
CA ASN A 94 -15.04 -20.16 -5.87
C ASN A 94 -14.94 -21.46 -6.71
N CYS A 95 -14.10 -21.50 -7.74
CA CYS A 95 -13.76 -22.73 -8.44
C CYS A 95 -12.24 -22.91 -8.59
N ALA A 96 -11.79 -24.14 -8.33
CA ALA A 96 -10.45 -24.70 -8.61
C ALA A 96 -9.29 -24.37 -7.65
N GLY A 97 -9.09 -25.27 -6.68
CA GLY A 97 -7.81 -25.46 -6.02
C GLY A 97 -6.80 -26.17 -6.94
N ARG A 98 -5.52 -25.79 -6.86
CA ARG A 98 -4.38 -26.60 -7.31
C ARG A 98 -3.12 -26.22 -6.52
N ASN A 99 -2.57 -27.22 -5.83
CA ASN A 99 -1.36 -27.16 -5.02
C ASN A 99 -0.09 -27.36 -5.87
N ARG A 100 0.84 -26.41 -5.85
CA ARG A 100 2.26 -26.47 -6.24
C ARG A 100 3.07 -25.43 -5.43
N THR A 101 3.73 -25.93 -4.39
CA THR A 101 4.71 -25.17 -3.60
C THR A 101 5.96 -24.85 -4.42
N VAL A 102 6.30 -23.55 -4.52
CA VAL A 102 7.66 -23.10 -4.88
C VAL A 102 8.14 -22.08 -3.86
N LYS A 103 9.24 -22.42 -3.19
CA LYS A 103 9.96 -21.58 -2.23
C LYS A 103 10.79 -20.58 -3.02
N ASN A 104 10.53 -19.27 -2.85
CA ASN A 104 11.45 -18.12 -2.98
C ASN A 104 10.67 -16.77 -2.98
N ALA A 105 9.71 -16.60 -2.06
CA ALA A 105 8.85 -15.41 -2.03
C ALA A 105 9.47 -14.20 -1.29
N THR A 106 10.51 -14.42 -0.49
CA THR A 106 11.02 -13.44 0.48
C THR A 106 11.81 -12.30 -0.18
N ALA A 107 12.46 -12.54 -1.33
CA ALA A 107 13.32 -11.56 -1.99
C ALA A 107 12.53 -10.48 -2.75
N ILE A 108 11.37 -10.83 -3.31
CA ILE A 108 10.58 -9.92 -4.16
C ILE A 108 9.74 -8.97 -3.29
N VAL A 109 9.23 -9.45 -2.15
CA VAL A 109 8.46 -8.65 -1.19
C VAL A 109 9.31 -7.54 -0.55
N SER A 110 10.61 -7.78 -0.35
CA SER A 110 11.55 -6.78 0.15
C SER A 110 11.76 -5.61 -0.82
N ALA A 111 11.64 -5.85 -2.14
CA ALA A 111 11.74 -4.79 -3.16
C ALA A 111 10.51 -3.87 -3.18
N VAL A 112 9.32 -4.41 -2.90
CA VAL A 112 8.09 -3.61 -2.74
C VAL A 112 8.20 -2.69 -1.51
N SER A 113 8.83 -3.16 -0.44
CA SER A 113 9.13 -2.35 0.75
C SER A 113 10.16 -1.25 0.46
N LEU A 114 11.20 -1.53 -0.35
CA LEU A 114 12.22 -0.54 -0.76
C LEU A 114 11.67 0.56 -1.68
N CYS A 115 10.76 0.23 -2.60
CA CYS A 115 10.08 1.23 -3.42
C CYS A 115 9.18 2.16 -2.60
N TYR A 116 8.63 1.68 -1.49
CA TYR A 116 7.85 2.52 -0.55
C TYR A 116 8.74 3.30 0.44
N HIS A 117 9.94 2.80 0.75
CA HIS A 117 10.89 3.46 1.66
C HIS A 117 11.74 4.55 0.99
N PHE A 118 12.05 4.43 -0.31
CA PHE A 118 12.87 5.43 -1.02
C PHE A 118 12.14 6.75 -1.28
N SER A 119 10.81 6.77 -1.26
CA SER A 119 9.98 7.99 -1.28
C SER A 119 10.04 8.80 0.04
N ARG A 120 10.87 8.37 0.99
CA ARG A 120 10.97 8.91 2.35
C ARG A 120 12.34 9.50 2.70
N THR A 121 13.11 9.99 1.72
CA THR A 121 14.28 10.82 2.03
C THR A 121 13.84 12.23 2.41
N PRO A 122 14.14 12.72 3.63
CA PRO A 122 13.99 14.13 3.96
C PRO A 122 15.18 14.85 3.34
N LYS A 123 15.03 15.37 2.12
CA LYS A 123 15.78 16.56 1.73
C LYS A 123 14.88 17.73 2.06
N TYR A 124 15.43 18.74 2.73
CA TYR A 124 14.78 19.95 3.26
C TYR A 124 14.20 19.84 4.69
N ASP A 125 15.07 19.53 5.66
CA ASP A 125 14.98 20.07 7.03
C ASP A 125 16.41 20.52 7.43
N CYS A 126 16.92 21.56 6.75
CA CYS A 126 18.04 22.42 7.15
C CYS A 126 18.20 23.53 6.09
N LEU A 127 17.36 24.57 6.24
CA LEU A 127 17.55 26.00 5.98
C LEU A 127 16.17 26.66 5.83
#